data_AF-A0A699YEE4-F1
#
_entry.id   AF-A0A699YEE4-F1
#
_cell.length_a   1.000
_cell.length_b   1.000
_cell.length_c   1.000
_cell.angle_alpha   90.00
_cell.angle_beta   90.00
_cell.angle_gamma   90.00
#
_symmetry.space_group_name_H-M   'P 1'
#
loop_
_entity.id
_entity.type
_entity.pdbx_description
1 polymer ?
#
loop_
_entity_poly.entity_id
_entity_poly.type
_entity_poly.pdbx_seq_one_letter_code
_entity_poly.pdbx_strand_id
1 'polypeptide(L)'
;MEDEEMRNMNISCLQDDGAIFMWVTGRAMELGRECLKLWGYDRVDELIWVKTNQLNRLIRTGRTGHWLNHSKEHCLVGVKGKPALNKFVDCDVVVAEVRETSRKPDEMYPLLERLSPGTRKLEAGILAWP
;
A
#
# COMPACT_ATOMS: atom_id res chain seq x y z
N MET A 1 -11.31 11.88 6.02
CA MET A 1 -11.04 11.18 7.28
C MET A 1 -9.92 11.92 7.97
N GLU A 2 -10.18 12.38 9.18
CA GLU A 2 -9.18 13.11 9.97
C GLU A 2 -8.12 12.14 10.50
N ASP A 3 -6.92 12.66 10.80
CA ASP A 3 -5.82 11.82 11.25
C ASP A 3 -6.16 11.07 12.57
N GLU A 4 -7.04 11.62 13.41
CA GLU A 4 -7.50 10.97 14.63
C GLU A 4 -8.44 9.78 14.34
N GLU A 5 -9.36 9.92 13.39
CA GLU A 5 -10.23 8.83 12.93
C GLU A 5 -9.39 7.66 12.38
N MET A 6 -8.33 7.99 11.63
CA MET A 6 -7.37 7.02 11.10
C MET A 6 -6.70 6.22 12.23
N ARG A 7 -6.18 6.91 13.26
CA ARG A 7 -5.54 6.27 14.41
C ARG A 7 -6.50 5.36 15.19
N ASN A 8 -7.76 5.78 15.32
CA ASN A 8 -8.78 5.09 16.10
C ASN A 8 -9.45 3.91 15.37
N MET A 9 -9.07 3.62 14.12
CA MET A 9 -9.55 2.43 13.43
C MET A 9 -9.14 1.15 14.17
N ASN A 10 -10.11 0.25 14.35
CA ASN A 10 -9.90 -1.03 15.03
C ASN A 10 -9.22 -2.07 14.12
N ILE A 11 -8.07 -1.74 13.54
CA ILE A 11 -7.33 -2.62 12.63
C ILE A 11 -6.62 -3.74 13.39
N SER A 12 -6.23 -3.49 14.64
CA SER A 12 -5.50 -4.45 15.47
C SER A 12 -6.30 -5.73 15.74
N CYS A 13 -7.63 -5.69 15.71
CA CYS A 13 -8.49 -6.86 15.95
C CYS A 13 -8.68 -7.76 14.72
N LEU A 14 -8.28 -7.31 13.52
CA LEU A 14 -8.52 -8.05 12.28
C LEU A 14 -7.56 -9.22 12.08
N GLN A 15 -6.41 -9.19 12.76
CA GLN A 15 -5.32 -10.13 12.51
C GLN A 15 -4.43 -10.29 13.75
N ASP A 16 -4.17 -11.54 14.12
CA ASP A 16 -3.19 -11.90 15.16
C ASP A 16 -1.79 -12.10 14.57
N ASP A 17 -1.69 -12.87 13.47
CA ASP A 17 -0.48 -13.16 12.71
C ASP A 17 -0.71 -12.89 11.22
N GLY A 18 0.11 -12.05 10.59
CA GLY A 18 0.00 -11.79 9.15
C GLY A 18 0.73 -10.54 8.68
N ALA A 19 0.36 -10.09 7.47
CA ALA A 19 0.91 -8.89 6.86
C ALA A 19 -0.20 -7.88 6.57
N ILE A 20 0.15 -6.59 6.53
CA ILE A 20 -0.70 -5.49 6.09
C ILE A 20 0.00 -4.73 4.97
N PHE A 21 -0.77 -4.37 3.95
CA PHE A 21 -0.32 -3.58 2.81
C PHE A 21 -1.12 -2.28 2.80
N MET A 22 -0.47 -1.17 3.17
CA MET A 22 -1.14 0.10 3.36
C MET A 22 -0.65 1.13 2.35
N TRP A 23 -1.52 1.47 1.40
CA TRP A 23 -1.28 2.55 0.46
C TRP A 23 -1.23 3.91 1.15
N VAL A 24 -0.19 4.68 0.87
CA VAL A 24 0.03 6.01 1.43
C VAL A 24 0.45 6.99 0.32
N THR A 25 -0.01 8.23 0.46
CA THR A 25 0.49 9.34 -0.36
C THR A 25 1.61 10.07 0.37
N GLY A 26 2.40 10.88 -0.34
CA GLY A 26 3.54 11.59 0.25
C GLY A 26 3.22 12.37 1.54
N ARG A 27 2.01 12.94 1.67
CA ARG A 27 1.57 13.66 2.89
C ARG A 27 1.25 12.73 4.06
N ALA A 28 0.79 11.52 3.77
CA ALA A 28 0.35 10.54 4.76
C ALA A 28 1.43 9.48 5.08
N MET A 29 2.66 9.63 4.56
CA MET A 29 3.73 8.66 4.80
C MET A 29 4.03 8.49 6.30
N GLU A 30 4.23 9.58 7.02
CA GLU A 30 4.56 9.52 8.45
C GLU A 30 3.37 9.10 9.30
N LEU A 31 2.17 9.61 8.99
CA LEU A 31 0.94 9.14 9.62
C LEU A 31 0.74 7.64 9.42
N GLY A 32 0.99 7.13 8.22
CA GLY A 32 0.90 5.71 7.93
C GLY A 32 1.89 4.89 8.76
N ARG A 33 3.14 5.34 8.90
CA ARG A 33 4.12 4.66 9.76
C ARG A 33 3.69 4.66 11.23
N GLU A 34 3.12 5.77 11.70
CA GLU A 34 2.54 5.89 13.04
C GLU A 34 1.39 4.89 13.23
N CYS A 35 0.43 4.85 12.29
CA CYS A 35 -0.72 3.94 12.33
C CYS A 35 -0.31 2.47 12.36
N LEU A 36 0.65 2.05 11.52
CA LEU A 36 1.16 0.66 11.55
C LEU A 36 1.63 0.28 12.94
N LYS A 37 2.44 1.14 13.57
CA LYS A 37 2.96 0.92 14.92
C LYS A 37 1.83 0.86 15.95
N LEU A 38 0.87 1.79 15.88
CA LEU A 38 -0.29 1.83 16.77
C LEU A 38 -1.14 0.55 16.67
N TRP A 39 -1.29 -0.01 15.47
CA TRP A 39 -2.04 -1.25 15.25
C TRP A 39 -1.26 -2.53 15.54
N GLY A 40 0.00 -2.41 15.97
CA GLY A 40 0.85 -3.53 16.35
C GLY A 40 1.60 -4.20 15.19
N TYR A 41 1.82 -3.49 14.09
CA TYR A 41 2.62 -3.97 12.96
C TYR A 41 4.02 -3.35 12.98
N ASP A 42 5.03 -4.19 12.77
CA ASP A 42 6.37 -3.74 12.46
C ASP A 42 6.48 -3.53 10.94
N ARG A 43 6.88 -2.32 10.52
CA ARG A 43 7.13 -2.05 9.10
C ARG A 43 8.39 -2.80 8.67
N VAL A 44 8.25 -3.71 7.71
CA VAL A 44 9.34 -4.55 7.21
C VAL A 44 9.78 -4.19 5.79
N ASP A 45 8.87 -3.66 4.97
CA ASP A 45 9.13 -3.34 3.56
C ASP A 45 8.35 -2.10 3.11
N GLU A 46 8.65 -1.64 1.90
CA GLU A 46 7.93 -0.56 1.21
C GLU A 46 7.84 -0.88 -0.29
N LEU A 47 6.63 -1.17 -0.76
CA LEU A 47 6.37 -1.43 -2.18
C LEU A 47 6.08 -0.11 -2.91
N ILE A 48 6.62 0.02 -4.11
CA ILE A 48 6.44 1.19 -4.96
C ILE A 48 5.66 0.81 -6.22
N TRP A 49 4.54 1.47 -6.47
CA TRP A 49 3.89 1.41 -7.77
C TRP A 49 4.35 2.56 -8.66
N VAL A 50 5.08 2.23 -9.72
CA VAL A 50 5.46 3.13 -10.80
C VAL A 50 4.31 3.24 -11.80
N LYS A 51 3.81 4.46 -11.97
CA LYS A 51 2.66 4.78 -12.80
C LYS A 51 3.08 5.00 -14.25
N THR A 52 2.60 4.13 -15.13
CA THR A 52 2.82 4.24 -16.58
C THR A 52 1.55 4.65 -17.32
N ASN A 53 1.72 5.14 -18.54
CA ASN A 53 0.64 5.26 -19.51
C ASN A 53 0.54 4.00 -20.38
N GLN A 54 -0.43 3.98 -21.31
CA GLN A 54 -0.65 2.91 -22.30
C GLN A 54 0.58 2.57 -23.16
N LEU A 55 1.58 3.45 -23.23
CA LEU A 55 2.83 3.26 -23.96
C LEU A 55 3.98 2.81 -23.06
N ASN A 56 3.70 2.39 -21.83
CA ASN A 56 4.68 2.03 -20.80
C ASN A 56 5.71 3.14 -20.50
N ARG A 57 5.31 4.41 -20.65
CA ARG A 57 6.13 5.57 -20.30
C ARG A 57 5.68 6.17 -18.98
N LEU A 58 6.64 6.71 -18.22
CA LEU A 58 6.33 7.47 -17.01
C LEU A 58 5.41 8.66 -17.33
N ILE A 59 4.37 8.83 -16.54
CA ILE A 59 3.50 10.00 -16.60
C ILE A 59 4.26 11.18 -15.98
N ARG A 60 4.71 12.12 -16.81
CA ARG A 60 5.51 13.29 -16.40
C ARG A 60 4.77 14.63 -16.52
N THR A 61 3.58 14.62 -17.10
CA THR A 61 2.76 15.81 -17.35
C THR A 61 1.77 16.05 -16.22
N GLY A 62 1.38 17.31 -15.99
CA GLY A 62 0.48 17.72 -14.91
C GLY A 62 1.22 18.27 -13.68
N ARG A 63 0.46 18.69 -12.65
CA ARG A 63 0.95 19.12 -11.34
C ARG A 63 0.57 18.07 -10.29
N THR A 64 1.33 16.99 -10.21
CA THR A 64 1.01 15.82 -9.37
C THR A 64 1.72 15.81 -8.01
N GLY A 65 2.60 16.78 -7.76
CA GLY A 65 3.25 16.98 -6.46
C GLY A 65 3.51 18.45 -6.18
N HIS A 66 4.01 18.74 -4.97
CA HIS A 66 4.24 20.12 -4.51
C HIS A 66 5.53 20.72 -5.09
N TRP A 67 6.60 19.93 -5.10
CA TRP A 67 7.93 20.34 -5.58
C TRP A 67 8.37 19.58 -6.84
N LEU A 68 8.05 18.29 -6.91
CA LEU A 68 8.39 17.39 -8.02
C LEU A 68 7.13 16.68 -8.50
N ASN A 69 7.09 16.29 -9.78
CA ASN A 69 6.00 15.46 -10.29
C ASN A 69 6.06 14.06 -9.68
N HIS A 70 4.92 13.59 -9.18
CA HIS A 70 4.77 12.27 -8.61
C HIS A 70 4.33 11.29 -9.70
N SER A 71 5.21 10.37 -10.07
CA SER A 71 4.93 9.26 -11.00
C SER A 71 4.86 7.91 -10.28
N LYS A 72 4.68 7.93 -8.95
CA LYS A 72 4.57 6.72 -8.13
C LYS A 72 3.65 6.88 -6.92
N GLU A 73 3.13 5.77 -6.43
CA GLU A 73 2.49 5.63 -5.12
C GLU A 73 3.26 4.64 -4.24
N HIS A 74 3.19 4.83 -2.93
CA HIS A 74 3.87 3.98 -1.94
C HIS A 74 2.87 3.09 -1.22
N CYS A 75 3.28 1.87 -0.91
CA CYS A 75 2.54 0.92 -0.11
C CYS A 75 3.45 0.42 1.02
N LEU A 76 3.14 0.80 2.25
CA LEU A 76 3.89 0.33 3.42
C LEU A 76 3.52 -1.13 3.69
N VAL A 77 4.52 -1.97 3.92
CA VAL A 77 4.33 -3.39 4.25
C VAL A 77 4.68 -3.59 5.73
N GLY A 78 3.67 -3.97 6.51
CA GLY A 78 3.80 -4.27 7.94
C GLY A 78 3.59 -5.76 8.21
N VAL A 79 4.29 -6.30 9.22
CA VAL A 79 4.08 -7.66 9.72
C VAL A 79 3.70 -7.61 11.19
N LYS A 80 2.74 -8.46 11.58
CA LYS A 80 2.33 -8.67 12.97
C LYS A 80 2.46 -10.14 13.30
N GLY A 81 3.01 -10.45 14.47
CA GLY A 81 3.23 -11.83 14.91
C GLY A 81 4.34 -12.54 14.13
N LYS A 82 4.17 -13.84 13.86
CA LYS A 82 5.12 -14.72 13.15
C LYS A 82 4.44 -15.47 12.00
N PRO A 83 3.91 -14.78 10.98
CA PRO A 83 3.21 -15.43 9.89
C PRO A 83 4.14 -16.26 9.01
N ALA A 84 3.62 -17.38 8.51
CA ALA A 84 4.26 -18.15 7.44
C ALA A 84 3.97 -17.49 6.08
N LEU A 85 4.95 -16.75 5.56
CA LEU A 85 4.87 -16.05 4.27
C LEU A 85 5.94 -16.58 3.32
N ASN A 86 5.61 -16.67 2.04
CA ASN A 86 6.56 -17.00 0.97
C ASN A 86 7.42 -15.76 0.67
N LYS A 87 8.55 -15.64 1.37
CA LYS A 87 9.47 -14.49 1.20
C LYS A 87 10.23 -14.58 -0.14
N PHE A 88 10.59 -13.41 -0.68
CA PHE A 88 11.43 -13.27 -1.88
C PHE A 88 10.84 -13.83 -3.19
N VAL A 89 9.51 -14.00 -3.27
CA VAL A 89 8.82 -14.47 -4.49
C VAL A 89 8.58 -13.35 -5.51
N ASP A 90 8.62 -12.09 -5.08
CA ASP A 90 8.36 -10.90 -5.89
C ASP A 90 9.30 -9.76 -5.49
N CYS A 91 9.42 -8.77 -6.38
CA CYS A 91 10.13 -7.52 -6.10
C CYS A 91 9.22 -6.50 -5.41
N ASP A 92 9.84 -5.49 -4.80
CA ASP A 92 9.20 -4.35 -4.14
C ASP A 92 8.75 -3.24 -5.13
N VAL A 93 8.79 -3.49 -6.43
CA VAL A 93 8.38 -2.53 -7.46
C VAL A 93 7.33 -3.14 -8.38
N VAL A 94 6.18 -2.45 -8.48
CA VAL A 94 5.12 -2.74 -9.46
C VAL A 94 5.16 -1.67 -10.54
N VAL A 95 5.25 -2.08 -11.80
CA VAL A 95 5.13 -1.17 -12.96
C VAL A 95 3.80 -1.47 -13.64
N ALA A 96 2.86 -0.54 -13.57
CA ALA A 96 1.51 -0.77 -14.09
C ALA A 96 0.85 0.54 -14.55
N GLU A 97 -0.06 0.39 -15.52
CA GLU A 97 -0.79 1.52 -16.10
C GLU A 97 -1.78 2.12 -15.08
N VAL A 98 -1.87 3.45 -15.06
CA VAL A 98 -2.92 4.16 -14.31
C VAL A 98 -4.26 4.01 -15.03
N ARG A 99 -5.27 3.55 -14.29
CA ARG A 99 -6.64 3.40 -14.79
C ARG A 99 -7.58 4.45 -14.18
N GLU A 100 -8.71 4.02 -13.64
CA GLU A 100 -9.65 4.91 -12.95
C GLU A 100 -9.01 5.58 -11.72
N THR A 101 -9.50 6.77 -11.38
CA THR A 101 -9.00 7.55 -10.25
C THR A 101 -8.96 6.70 -8.97
N SER A 102 -7.83 6.76 -8.26
CA SER A 102 -7.57 6.04 -7.00
C SER A 102 -7.47 4.52 -7.09
N ARG A 103 -7.80 3.90 -8.24
CA ARG A 103 -7.67 2.45 -8.44
C ARG A 103 -6.19 2.05 -8.38
N LYS A 104 -5.91 1.09 -7.51
CA LYS A 104 -4.58 0.50 -7.32
C LYS A 104 -4.31 -0.60 -8.37
N PRO A 105 -3.05 -0.94 -8.65
CA PRO A 105 -2.72 -1.92 -9.68
C PRO A 105 -3.26 -3.31 -9.32
N ASP A 106 -3.97 -3.96 -10.25
CA ASP A 106 -4.51 -5.31 -10.04
C ASP A 106 -3.38 -6.33 -9.83
N GLU A 107 -2.14 -6.01 -10.24
CA GLU A 107 -0.92 -6.77 -10.00
C GLU A 107 -0.67 -7.08 -8.52
N MET A 108 -1.27 -6.32 -7.60
CA MET A 108 -1.22 -6.60 -6.17
C MET A 108 -1.88 -7.92 -5.82
N TYR A 109 -3.02 -8.27 -6.39
CA TYR A 109 -3.74 -9.48 -6.03
C TYR A 109 -2.94 -10.77 -6.27
N PRO A 110 -2.35 -11.01 -7.47
CA PRO A 110 -1.53 -12.19 -7.69
C PRO A 110 -0.21 -12.15 -6.90
N LEU A 111 0.35 -10.97 -6.61
CA LEU A 111 1.51 -10.83 -5.71
C LEU A 111 1.17 -11.31 -4.29
N LEU A 112 0.05 -10.84 -3.73
CA LEU A 112 -0.41 -11.24 -2.40
C LEU A 112 -0.79 -12.72 -2.35
N GLU A 113 -1.31 -13.28 -3.44
CA GLU A 113 -1.61 -14.71 -3.55
C GLU A 113 -0.32 -15.56 -3.58
N ARG A 114 0.74 -15.12 -4.27
CA ARG A 114 2.05 -15.81 -4.21
C ARG A 114 2.69 -15.71 -2.84
N LEU A 115 2.58 -14.56 -2.17
CA LEU A 115 3.10 -14.32 -0.82
C LEU A 115 2.40 -15.19 0.23
N SER A 116 1.08 -15.34 0.13
CA SER A 116 0.25 -16.11 1.07
C SER A 116 -0.87 -16.86 0.32
N PRO A 117 -0.56 -18.05 -0.24
CA PRO A 117 -1.50 -18.79 -1.07
C PRO A 117 -2.67 -19.37 -0.27
N GLY A 118 -3.88 -19.31 -0.83
CA GLY A 118 -5.09 -19.93 -0.27
C GLY A 118 -5.60 -19.33 1.05
N THR A 119 -5.01 -18.22 1.51
CA THR A 119 -5.42 -17.54 2.74
C THR A 119 -6.52 -16.52 2.48
N ARG A 120 -7.35 -16.29 3.50
CA ARG A 120 -8.36 -15.22 3.49
C ARG A 120 -7.68 -13.86 3.57
N LYS A 121 -8.12 -12.93 2.74
CA LYS A 121 -7.59 -11.56 2.64
C LYS A 121 -8.74 -10.58 2.78
N LEU A 122 -8.48 -9.43 3.39
CA LEU A 122 -9.45 -8.35 3.56
C LEU A 122 -8.88 -7.10 2.90
N GLU A 123 -9.68 -6.47 2.04
CA GLU A 123 -9.37 -5.16 1.46
C GLU A 123 -10.29 -4.11 2.09
N ALA A 124 -9.68 -3.04 2.60
CA ALA A 124 -10.40 -1.88 3.13
C ALA A 124 -10.09 -0.65 2.27
N GLY A 125 -11.07 -0.18 1.52
CA GLY A 125 -10.98 1.06 0.75
C GLY A 125 -11.25 2.27 1.63
N ILE A 126 -10.21 3.01 2.00
CA ILE A 126 -10.36 4.32 2.63
C ILE A 126 -10.25 5.36 1.53
N LEU A 127 -11.40 5.82 1.02
CA LEU A 127 -11.46 6.93 0.09
C LEU A 127 -11.09 8.22 0.84
N ALA A 128 -9.79 8.56 0.86
CA ALA A 128 -9.36 9.89 1.23
C ALA A 128 -9.52 10.82 0.03
N TRP A 129 -10.70 11.42 -0.12
CA TRP A 129 -10.86 12.64 -0.93
C TRP A 129 -10.64 13.86 -0.01
N PRO A 130 -10.07 14.97 -0.51
CA PRO A 130 -10.19 16.26 0.17
C PRO A 130 -11.64 16.71 0.31
#